data_AF-A0A819MXN4-F1
#
_entry.id   AF-A0A819MXN4-F1
#
_cell.length_a   1.000
_cell.length_b   1.000
_cell.length_c   1.000
_cell.angle_alpha   90.00
_cell.angle_beta   90.00
_cell.angle_gamma   90.00
#
_symmetry.space_group_name_H-M   'P 1'
#
loop_
_entity.id
_entity.type
_entity.pdbx_description
1 polymer ?
#
loop_
_entity_poly.entity_id
_entity_poly.type
_entity_poly.pdbx_seq_one_letter_code
_entity_poly.pdbx_strand_id
1 'polypeptide(L)'
;MQSVDSEKIFLVISGKATISIMPEIEQLKQVDSIFIFCFKVEIYQYLLEKYDSIVGIYCERSSFIDSIKQNVELLQKQSNVFNYYNEHEEKATRDISKESAEFLWFQLFKDVLLRMSRNDRAKQELIEFCRQYYRGNQKEYNNIIEFEQSYQSDK
;
A
#
# COMPACT_ATOMS: atom_id res chain seq x y z
N MET A 1 15.04 27.77 12.97
CA MET A 1 14.22 27.18 11.89
C MET A 1 14.84 25.83 11.59
N GLN A 2 14.19 24.74 12.00
CA GLN A 2 14.63 23.38 11.67
C GLN A 2 14.44 23.18 10.15
N SER A 3 15.41 22.54 9.50
CA SER A 3 15.43 22.41 8.03
C SER A 3 14.24 21.58 7.55
N VAL A 4 13.48 22.12 6.61
CA VAL A 4 12.34 21.47 5.93
C VAL A 4 12.79 20.27 5.07
N ASP A 5 14.10 20.10 4.86
CA ASP A 5 14.68 19.11 3.95
C ASP A 5 14.45 17.63 4.33
N SER A 6 13.99 17.33 5.55
CA SER A 6 13.67 15.97 6.00
C SER A 6 12.16 15.67 6.08
N GLU A 7 11.30 16.62 5.76
CA GLU A 7 9.84 16.45 5.89
C GLU A 7 9.22 15.93 4.58
N LYS A 8 8.37 14.92 4.71
CA LYS A 8 7.54 14.43 3.60
C LYS A 8 6.27 15.26 3.48
N ILE A 9 6.00 15.77 2.29
CA ILE A 9 4.86 16.62 1.97
C ILE A 9 3.75 15.78 1.35
N PHE A 10 2.55 15.94 1.91
CA PHE A 10 1.29 15.46 1.36
C PHE A 10 0.63 16.63 0.67
N LEU A 11 0.45 16.55 -0.64
CA LEU A 11 -0.08 17.65 -1.44
C LEU A 11 -1.53 17.37 -1.84
N VAL A 12 -2.42 18.31 -1.55
CA VAL A 12 -3.81 18.29 -2.02
C VAL A 12 -3.97 19.33 -3.12
N ILE A 13 -4.47 18.90 -4.27
CA ILE A 13 -4.53 19.75 -5.46
C ILE A 13 -5.85 19.60 -6.21
N SER A 14 -6.29 20.66 -6.89
CA SER A 14 -7.43 20.57 -7.81
C SER A 14 -7.02 19.90 -9.15
N GLY A 15 -7.96 19.20 -9.78
CA GLY A 15 -7.68 18.51 -11.07
C GLY A 15 -7.12 19.44 -12.15
N LYS A 16 -7.71 20.64 -12.31
CA LYS A 16 -7.26 21.62 -13.32
C LYS A 16 -5.83 22.09 -13.07
N ALA A 17 -5.48 22.39 -11.82
CA ALA A 17 -4.15 22.87 -11.48
C ALA A 17 -3.09 21.79 -11.73
N THR A 18 -3.44 20.51 -11.54
CA THR A 18 -2.51 19.38 -11.69
C THR A 18 -1.85 19.37 -13.05
N ILE A 19 -2.59 19.60 -14.14
CA ILE A 19 -2.03 19.57 -15.51
C ILE A 19 -0.89 20.58 -15.67
N SER A 20 -1.03 21.78 -15.10
CA SER A 20 -0.05 22.85 -15.25
C SER A 20 1.17 22.70 -14.35
N ILE A 21 1.00 22.18 -13.13
CA ILE A 21 2.06 22.23 -12.11
C ILE A 21 2.75 20.89 -11.86
N MET A 22 2.22 19.78 -12.38
CA MET A 22 2.81 18.46 -12.18
C MET A 22 4.28 18.35 -12.64
N PRO A 23 4.70 18.91 -13.80
CA PRO A 23 6.10 18.83 -14.24
C PRO A 23 7.10 19.49 -13.28
N GLU A 24 6.65 20.47 -12.51
CA GLU A 24 7.46 21.14 -11.49
C GLU A 24 7.46 20.34 -10.18
N ILE A 25 6.31 19.78 -9.81
CA ILE A 25 6.16 18.97 -8.60
C ILE A 25 6.99 17.69 -8.66
N GLU A 26 7.09 17.03 -9.82
CA GLU A 26 7.90 15.80 -9.98
C GLU A 26 9.38 15.99 -9.61
N GLN A 27 9.88 17.23 -9.66
CA GLN A 27 11.27 17.54 -9.31
C GLN A 27 11.47 17.68 -7.80
N LEU A 28 10.38 17.80 -7.03
CA LEU A 28 10.41 18.02 -5.58
C LEU A 28 10.41 16.70 -4.83
N LYS A 29 11.60 16.22 -4.46
CA LYS A 29 11.80 14.96 -3.69
C LYS A 29 11.04 14.88 -2.36
N GLN A 30 10.70 16.04 -1.80
CA GLN A 30 9.93 16.17 -0.56
C GLN A 30 8.44 15.82 -0.75
N VAL A 31 7.90 15.90 -1.97
CA VAL A 31 6.51 15.52 -2.24
C VAL A 31 6.42 14.01 -2.33
N ASP A 32 5.74 13.42 -1.34
CA ASP A 32 5.60 11.97 -1.23
C ASP A 32 4.31 11.49 -1.87
N SER A 33 3.22 12.18 -1.57
CA SER A 33 1.86 11.75 -1.88
C SER A 33 1.02 12.93 -2.35
N ILE A 34 0.38 12.77 -3.51
CA ILE A 34 -0.50 13.77 -4.14
C ILE A 34 -1.93 13.25 -4.18
N PHE A 35 -2.87 14.04 -3.70
CA PHE A 35 -4.31 13.75 -3.73
C PHE A 35 -5.02 14.80 -4.59
N ILE A 36 -5.72 14.36 -5.62
CA ILE A 36 -6.48 15.27 -6.47
C ILE A 36 -7.92 15.32 -5.97
N PHE A 37 -8.40 16.51 -5.61
CA PHE A 37 -9.80 16.71 -5.22
C PHE A 37 -10.54 17.51 -6.30
N CYS A 38 -11.48 16.87 -7.01
CA CYS A 38 -12.22 17.50 -8.10
C CYS A 38 -13.56 16.82 -8.41
N PHE A 39 -14.47 17.54 -9.06
CA PHE A 39 -15.78 16.99 -9.45
C PHE A 39 -15.75 16.11 -10.71
N LYS A 40 -14.80 16.33 -11.63
CA LYS A 40 -14.75 15.66 -12.94
C LYS A 40 -13.62 14.63 -12.97
N VAL A 41 -13.74 13.59 -12.14
CA VAL A 41 -12.69 12.59 -11.89
C VAL A 41 -12.22 11.93 -13.19
N GLU A 42 -13.16 11.63 -14.08
CA GLU A 42 -12.93 10.88 -15.32
C GLU A 42 -11.95 11.59 -16.27
N ILE A 43 -11.96 12.93 -16.25
CA ILE A 43 -11.05 13.75 -17.08
C ILE A 43 -9.59 13.55 -16.67
N TYR A 44 -9.35 13.27 -15.40
CA TYR A 44 -8.03 13.24 -14.80
C TYR A 44 -7.54 11.82 -14.50
N GLN A 45 -8.36 10.79 -14.78
CA GLN A 45 -8.03 9.39 -14.46
C GLN A 45 -6.69 8.94 -15.06
N TYR A 46 -6.37 9.38 -16.28
CA TYR A 46 -5.11 9.07 -16.96
C TYR A 46 -3.86 9.53 -16.17
N LEU A 47 -4.00 10.48 -15.24
CA LEU A 47 -2.89 10.95 -14.42
C LEU A 47 -2.40 9.86 -13.45
N LEU A 48 -3.28 8.94 -13.02
CA LEU A 48 -2.91 7.83 -12.14
C LEU A 48 -1.96 6.84 -12.82
N GLU A 49 -2.10 6.65 -14.14
CA GLU A 49 -1.18 5.81 -14.92
C GLU A 49 0.13 6.54 -15.24
N LYS A 50 0.08 7.88 -15.27
CA LYS A 50 1.21 8.71 -15.66
C LYS A 50 2.15 9.02 -14.50
N TYR A 51 1.65 9.13 -13.27
CA TYR A 51 2.41 9.63 -12.14
C TYR A 51 2.21 8.79 -10.87
N ASP A 52 3.28 8.10 -10.46
CA ASP A 52 3.27 7.22 -9.29
C ASP A 52 3.02 7.95 -7.96
N SER A 53 3.35 9.24 -7.89
CA SER A 53 3.12 10.07 -6.70
C SER A 53 1.65 10.41 -6.46
N ILE A 54 0.76 10.16 -7.44
CA ILE A 54 -0.68 10.42 -7.28
C ILE A 54 -1.35 9.22 -6.61
N VAL A 55 -1.75 9.42 -5.36
CA VAL A 55 -2.41 8.39 -4.55
C VAL A 55 -3.83 8.14 -5.04
N GLY A 56 -4.52 9.19 -5.48
CA GLY A 56 -5.89 9.06 -5.96
C GLY A 56 -6.53 10.38 -6.37
N ILE A 57 -7.72 10.23 -6.98
CA ILE A 57 -8.56 11.32 -7.45
C ILE A 57 -9.95 11.16 -6.82
N TYR A 58 -10.43 12.20 -6.16
CA TYR A 58 -11.62 12.11 -5.30
C TYR A 58 -12.58 13.25 -5.60
N CYS A 59 -13.88 12.92 -5.64
CA CYS A 59 -14.98 13.90 -5.68
C CYS A 59 -15.77 13.91 -4.36
N GLU A 60 -15.67 12.85 -3.56
CA GLU A 60 -16.35 12.71 -2.27
C GLU A 60 -15.41 13.01 -1.10
N ARG A 61 -15.91 13.78 -0.13
CA ARG A 61 -15.13 14.15 1.05
C ARG A 61 -14.75 12.96 1.91
N SER A 62 -15.65 11.98 2.07
CA SER A 62 -15.43 10.77 2.87
C SER A 62 -14.23 9.98 2.35
N SER A 63 -14.28 9.56 1.08
CA SER A 63 -13.23 8.76 0.45
C SER A 63 -11.89 9.49 0.42
N PHE A 64 -11.90 10.81 0.19
CA PHE A 64 -10.71 11.65 0.26
C PHE A 64 -10.07 11.63 1.67
N ILE A 65 -10.87 11.88 2.71
CA ILE A 65 -10.38 11.92 4.10
C ILE A 65 -9.88 10.54 4.54
N ASP A 66 -10.59 9.48 4.19
CA ASP A 66 -10.20 8.11 4.53
C ASP A 66 -8.88 7.74 3.87
N SER A 67 -8.66 8.14 2.61
CA SER A 67 -7.40 7.89 1.92
C SER A 67 -6.22 8.66 2.53
N ILE A 68 -6.41 9.92 2.93
CA ILE A 68 -5.38 10.68 3.65
C ILE A 68 -5.00 9.97 4.95
N LYS A 69 -5.99 9.58 5.77
CA LYS A 69 -5.73 8.88 7.04
C LYS A 69 -4.94 7.60 6.84
N GLN A 70 -5.36 6.77 5.89
CA GLN A 70 -4.67 5.51 5.58
C GLN A 70 -3.23 5.75 5.13
N ASN A 71 -2.99 6.78 4.32
CA ASN A 71 -1.66 7.08 3.82
C ASN A 71 -0.73 7.62 4.94
N VAL A 72 -1.26 8.48 5.81
CA VAL A 72 -0.55 8.93 7.03
C VAL A 72 -0.21 7.75 7.94
N GLU A 73 -1.16 6.85 8.20
CA GLU A 73 -0.92 5.66 9.02
C GLU A 73 0.16 4.74 8.42
N LEU A 74 0.17 4.57 7.10
CA LEU A 74 1.20 3.78 6.41
C LEU A 74 2.59 4.40 6.58
N LEU A 75 2.72 5.71 6.39
CA LEU A 75 4.00 6.41 6.55
C LEU A 75 4.48 6.42 8.01
N GLN A 76 3.56 6.54 8.98
CA GLN A 76 3.89 6.42 10.40
C GLN A 76 4.37 5.01 10.75
N LYS A 77 3.70 3.96 10.25
CA LYS A 77 4.14 2.57 10.44
C LYS A 77 5.54 2.35 9.87
N GLN A 78 5.81 2.85 8.66
CA GLN A 78 7.14 2.76 8.06
C GLN A 78 8.19 3.49 8.89
N SER A 79 7.93 4.76 9.26
CA SER A 79 8.85 5.58 10.07
C SER A 79 9.16 4.97 11.44
N ASN A 80 8.15 4.48 12.16
CA ASN A 80 8.33 3.87 13.47
C ASN A 80 9.19 2.61 13.41
N VAL A 81 9.03 1.83 12.34
CA VAL A 81 9.85 0.64 12.10
C VAL A 81 11.30 1.05 11.82
N PHE A 82 11.55 2.01 10.94
CA PHE A 82 12.91 2.52 10.67
C PHE A 82 13.59 3.15 11.89
N ASN A 83 12.86 3.90 12.71
CA ASN A 83 13.39 4.51 13.93
C ASN A 83 13.77 3.48 14.99
N TYR A 84 12.94 2.43 15.17
CA TYR A 84 13.27 1.31 16.06
C TYR A 84 14.54 0.57 15.62
N TYR A 85 14.80 0.50 14.31
CA TYR A 85 16.01 -0.13 13.77
C TYR A 85 17.27 0.74 13.98
N ASN A 86 17.20 2.05 13.71
CA ASN A 86 18.34 2.95 13.89
C ASN A 86 18.81 3.04 15.36
N GLU A 87 17.91 2.88 16.33
CA GLU A 87 18.27 2.82 17.77
C GLU A 87 19.01 1.52 18.17
N HIS A 88 19.04 0.49 17.31
CA HIS A 88 19.62 -0.82 17.60
C HIS A 88 20.77 -1.24 16.67
N GLU A 89 21.11 -0.44 15.65
CA GLU A 89 22.21 -0.72 14.71
C GLU A 89 23.61 -0.53 15.30
N GLU A 90 23.78 0.12 16.46
CA GLU A 90 25.12 0.28 17.06
C GLU A 90 25.76 -1.05 17.53
N LYS A 91 25.07 -2.21 17.49
CA LYS A 91 25.63 -3.47 18.04
C LYS A 91 25.45 -4.77 17.23
N ALA A 92 24.86 -4.76 16.02
CA ALA A 92 24.59 -6.02 15.32
C ALA A 92 25.52 -6.28 14.13
N THR A 93 26.39 -7.29 14.24
CA THR A 93 27.22 -7.85 13.14
C THR A 93 26.41 -8.67 12.11
N ARG A 94 25.09 -8.51 12.05
CA ARG A 94 24.19 -9.15 11.07
C ARG A 94 23.56 -8.06 10.23
N ASP A 95 23.45 -8.29 8.92
CA ASP A 95 22.81 -7.37 7.97
C ASP A 95 21.28 -7.43 8.15
N ILE A 96 20.80 -6.80 9.22
CA ILE A 96 19.39 -6.74 9.62
C ILE A 96 18.56 -5.94 8.60
N SER A 97 19.20 -5.14 7.73
CA SER A 97 18.52 -4.35 6.70
C SER A 97 17.73 -5.21 5.70
N LYS A 98 18.20 -6.42 5.37
CA LYS A 98 17.49 -7.36 4.49
C LYS A 98 16.35 -8.08 5.18
N GLU A 99 16.57 -8.58 6.39
CA GLU A 99 15.54 -9.31 7.16
C GLU A 99 14.41 -8.36 7.60
N SER A 100 14.73 -7.09 7.87
CA SER A 100 13.74 -6.04 8.16
C SER A 100 12.92 -5.63 6.94
N ALA A 101 13.53 -5.57 5.75
CA ALA A 101 12.81 -5.34 4.50
C ALA A 101 11.82 -6.48 4.24
N GLU A 102 12.22 -7.74 4.39
CA GLU A 102 11.32 -8.89 4.26
C GLU A 102 10.17 -8.84 5.27
N PHE A 103 10.43 -8.46 6.51
CA PHE A 103 9.40 -8.29 7.53
C PHE A 103 8.43 -7.16 7.18
N LEU A 104 8.93 -6.01 6.70
CA LEU A 104 8.11 -4.88 6.24
C LEU A 104 7.21 -5.28 5.06
N TRP A 105 7.78 -6.00 4.07
CA TRP A 105 7.01 -6.55 2.96
C TRP A 105 5.94 -7.53 3.43
N PHE A 106 6.26 -8.38 4.42
CA PHE A 106 5.29 -9.29 5.01
C PHE A 106 4.16 -8.56 5.75
N GLN A 107 4.46 -7.50 6.50
CA GLN A 107 3.44 -6.70 7.19
C GLN A 107 2.55 -5.95 6.20
N LEU A 108 3.12 -5.35 5.14
CA LEU A 108 2.36 -4.71 4.07
C LEU A 108 1.48 -5.71 3.33
N PHE A 109 2.03 -6.87 2.98
CA PHE A 109 1.28 -7.96 2.37
C PHE A 109 0.10 -8.41 3.23
N LYS A 110 0.33 -8.60 4.53
CA LYS A 110 -0.73 -8.94 5.49
C LYS A 110 -1.79 -7.84 5.59
N ASP A 111 -1.38 -6.58 5.67
CA ASP A 111 -2.30 -5.42 5.74
C ASP A 111 -3.16 -5.30 4.48
N VAL A 112 -2.60 -5.59 3.30
CA VAL A 112 -3.34 -5.64 2.03
C VAL A 112 -4.33 -6.80 2.04
N LEU A 113 -3.90 -8.01 2.41
CA LEU A 113 -4.76 -9.18 2.51
C LEU A 113 -5.95 -8.96 3.45
N LEU A 114 -5.74 -8.30 4.58
CA LEU A 114 -6.79 -8.00 5.57
C LEU A 114 -7.81 -6.96 5.08
N ARG A 115 -7.42 -6.11 4.12
CA ARG A 115 -8.29 -5.07 3.54
C ARG A 115 -9.00 -5.53 2.26
N MET A 116 -8.59 -6.66 1.68
CA MET A 116 -9.28 -7.23 0.53
C MET A 116 -10.72 -7.62 0.91
N SER A 117 -11.66 -7.39 -0.02
CA SER A 117 -13.04 -7.79 0.19
C SER A 117 -13.11 -9.31 0.32
N ARG A 118 -13.63 -9.77 1.48
CA ARG A 118 -13.90 -11.19 1.71
C ARG A 118 -15.09 -11.57 0.83
N ASN A 119 -14.80 -12.05 -0.37
CA ASN A 119 -15.80 -12.60 -1.26
C ASN A 119 -15.49 -14.09 -1.52
N ASP A 120 -16.55 -14.89 -1.67
CA ASP A 120 -16.40 -16.33 -1.94
C ASP A 120 -15.64 -16.58 -3.24
N ARG A 121 -15.70 -15.63 -4.18
CA ARG A 121 -14.97 -15.68 -5.44
C ARG A 121 -13.45 -15.71 -5.24
N ALA A 122 -12.90 -14.89 -4.36
CA ALA A 122 -11.47 -14.84 -4.05
C ALA A 122 -11.01 -16.12 -3.35
N LYS A 123 -11.86 -16.69 -2.49
CA LYS A 123 -11.62 -18.04 -1.91
C LYS A 123 -11.50 -19.09 -3.01
N GLN A 124 -12.43 -19.09 -3.98
CA GLN A 124 -12.40 -20.04 -5.09
C GLN A 124 -11.19 -19.84 -6.01
N GLU A 125 -10.87 -18.60 -6.39
CA GLU A 125 -9.71 -18.26 -7.22
C GLU A 125 -8.39 -18.72 -6.55
N LEU A 126 -8.27 -18.55 -5.23
CA LEU A 126 -7.13 -19.06 -4.45
C LEU A 126 -7.04 -20.59 -4.46
N ILE A 127 -8.18 -21.28 -4.25
CA ILE A 127 -8.24 -22.74 -4.25
C ILE A 127 -7.84 -23.31 -5.62
N GLU A 128 -8.36 -22.73 -6.70
CA GLU A 128 -8.04 -23.13 -8.07
C GLU A 128 -6.55 -22.94 -8.37
N PHE A 129 -6.00 -21.78 -8.02
CA PHE A 129 -4.58 -21.50 -8.16
C PHE A 129 -3.72 -22.53 -7.40
N CYS A 130 -4.04 -22.78 -6.12
CA CYS A 130 -3.30 -23.73 -5.29
C CYS A 130 -3.38 -25.16 -5.84
N ARG A 131 -4.55 -25.62 -6.30
CA ARG A 131 -4.71 -26.94 -6.94
C ARG A 131 -3.85 -27.08 -8.19
N GLN A 132 -3.75 -26.02 -8.99
CA GLN A 132 -2.91 -26.01 -10.18
C GLN A 132 -1.41 -26.01 -9.81
N TYR A 133 -1.02 -25.18 -8.84
CA TYR A 133 0.38 -25.03 -8.41
C TYR A 133 0.92 -26.29 -7.75
N TYR A 134 0.15 -26.92 -6.86
CA TYR A 134 0.54 -28.12 -6.10
C TYR A 134 0.16 -29.43 -6.79
N ARG A 135 -0.06 -29.41 -8.11
CA ARG A 135 -0.45 -30.61 -8.86
C ARG A 135 0.56 -31.74 -8.64
N GLY A 136 0.08 -32.89 -8.18
CA GLY A 136 0.91 -34.07 -7.88
C GLY A 136 1.50 -34.09 -6.46
N ASN A 137 1.27 -33.06 -5.64
CA ASN A 137 1.64 -33.05 -4.23
C ASN A 137 0.42 -33.41 -3.36
N GLN A 138 0.32 -34.68 -2.98
CA GLN A 138 -0.85 -35.21 -2.24
C GLN A 138 -1.02 -34.56 -0.86
N LYS A 139 0.07 -34.18 -0.20
CA LYS A 139 0.02 -33.54 1.12
C LYS A 139 -0.65 -32.17 1.02
N GLU A 140 -0.18 -31.34 0.09
CA GLU A 140 -0.74 -30.00 -0.09
C GLU A 140 -2.15 -30.05 -0.67
N TYR A 141 -2.46 -31.05 -1.50
CA TYR A 141 -3.83 -31.29 -1.95
C TYR A 141 -4.80 -31.52 -0.79
N ASN A 142 -4.41 -32.32 0.21
CA ASN A 142 -5.23 -32.57 1.40
C ASN A 142 -5.39 -31.29 2.25
N ASN A 143 -4.33 -30.49 2.40
CA ASN A 143 -4.39 -29.20 3.10
C ASN A 143 -5.37 -28.22 2.41
N ILE A 144 -5.39 -28.20 1.06
CA ILE A 144 -6.32 -27.36 0.28
C ILE A 144 -7.77 -27.80 0.50
N ILE A 145 -8.05 -29.11 0.54
CA ILE A 145 -9.39 -29.64 0.83
C ILE A 145 -9.82 -29.25 2.25
N GLU A 146 -8.94 -29.42 3.24
CA GLU A 146 -9.22 -29.05 4.62
C GLU A 146 -9.54 -27.55 4.72
N PHE A 147 -8.74 -26.69 4.07
CA PHE A 147 -8.99 -25.26 4.02
C PHE A 147 -10.35 -24.93 3.36
N GLU A 148 -10.67 -25.55 2.21
CA GLU A 148 -11.93 -25.35 1.51
C GLU A 148 -13.14 -25.67 2.41
N GLN A 149 -13.05 -26.75 3.18
CA GLN A 149 -14.12 -27.24 4.06
C GLN A 149 -14.21 -26.49 5.41
N SER A 150 -13.08 -26.09 5.98
CA SER A 150 -13.02 -25.53 7.34
C SER A 150 -13.03 -24.00 7.39
N TYR A 151 -12.63 -23.32 6.31
CA TYR A 151 -12.56 -21.86 6.28
C TYR A 151 -13.95 -21.23 6.11
N GLN A 152 -14.35 -20.43 7.11
CA GLN A 152 -15.54 -19.58 7.09
C GLN A 152 -15.13 -18.10 7.09
N SER A 153 -15.68 -17.31 6.17
CA SER A 153 -15.38 -15.87 6.03
C SER A 153 -15.82 -15.04 7.23
N ASP A 154 -16.81 -15.54 7.98
CA ASP A 154 -17.51 -14.83 9.05
C ASP A 154 -16.96 -15.23 10.42
N LYS A 155 -15.73 -14.79 10.69
CA LYS A 155 -15.21 -14.46 12.03
C LYS A 155 -14.29 -13.25 11.95
#